data_AF-A0A7S0PAV0-F1
#
_entry.id   AF-A0A7S0PAV0-F1
#
_cell.length_a   1.000
_cell.length_b   1.000
_cell.length_c   1.000
_cell.angle_alpha   90.00
_cell.angle_beta   90.00
_cell.angle_gamma   90.00
#
_symmetry.space_group_name_H-M   'P 1'
#
loop_
_entity.id
_entity.type
_entity.pdbx_description
1 polymer ?
#
loop_
_entity_poly.entity_id
_entity_poly.type
_entity_poly.pdbx_seq_one_letter_code
_entity_poly.pdbx_strand_id
1 'polypeptide(L)'
;GNGRAGRAGKDGGDTDDVGGGAGGTDSGGGSGAVSPRVGLGDDPLTTGKRSKEPVAVAAAHRATSLAATLDSALRSIVVAHSADLRAAAGQVASVRVAVSSLTSKARALDGGVDRLRAALLNPLAELRKS
;
A
#
# COMPACT_ATOMS: atom_id res chain seq x y z
N GLY A 1 -37.69 15.00 -37.79
CA GLY A 1 -36.74 16.07 -38.18
C GLY A 1 -35.33 15.58 -37.86
N ASN A 2 -34.32 15.81 -38.71
CA ASN A 2 -33.63 17.09 -38.91
C ASN A 2 -32.86 17.46 -37.62
N GLY A 3 -31.54 17.66 -37.56
CA GLY A 3 -30.41 17.80 -38.50
C GLY A 3 -29.22 18.33 -37.65
N ARG A 4 -27.95 18.47 -38.03
CA ARG A 4 -27.16 18.52 -39.29
C ARG A 4 -25.78 17.86 -38.98
N ALA A 5 -24.89 17.41 -39.87
CA ALA A 5 -24.59 17.71 -41.29
C ALA A 5 -23.81 19.03 -41.57
N GLY A 6 -22.48 19.01 -41.36
CA GLY A 6 -21.50 20.02 -41.81
C GLY A 6 -20.07 19.48 -41.58
N ARG A 7 -19.30 19.19 -42.64
CA ARG A 7 -18.34 20.06 -43.37
C ARG A 7 -17.18 20.54 -42.48
N ALA A 8 -15.90 20.21 -42.71
CA ALA A 8 -15.08 20.15 -43.94
C ALA A 8 -14.59 21.53 -44.43
N GLY A 9 -13.28 21.60 -44.69
CA GLY A 9 -12.44 22.82 -44.79
C GLY A 9 -11.17 22.58 -43.96
N LYS A 10 -9.99 22.19 -44.47
CA LYS A 10 -9.36 22.26 -45.81
C LYS A 10 -8.63 23.59 -46.09
N ASP A 11 -7.35 23.45 -46.48
CA ASP A 11 -6.42 24.41 -47.13
C ASP A 11 -5.75 25.53 -46.31
N GLY A 12 -4.51 25.88 -46.73
CA GLY A 12 -3.67 27.00 -46.28
C GLY A 12 -2.65 26.65 -45.18
N GLY A 13 -1.34 26.84 -45.34
CA GLY A 13 -0.56 27.26 -46.52
C GLY A 13 0.87 27.71 -46.15
N ASP A 14 1.80 27.62 -47.12
CA ASP A 14 3.05 28.39 -47.28
C ASP A 14 4.19 28.18 -46.22
N THR A 15 5.50 28.27 -46.47
CA THR A 15 6.44 28.30 -47.64
C THR A 15 7.86 27.96 -47.07
N ASP A 16 8.96 27.65 -47.78
CA ASP A 16 9.35 27.44 -49.19
C ASP A 16 9.86 25.95 -49.35
N ASP A 17 10.41 25.36 -50.42
CA ASP A 17 11.10 25.70 -51.68
C ASP A 17 12.62 26.02 -51.66
N VAL A 18 13.29 25.78 -52.81
CA VAL A 18 14.71 25.95 -53.21
C VAL A 18 15.75 24.98 -52.63
N GLY A 19 16.19 24.05 -53.49
CA GLY A 19 17.62 23.95 -53.85
C GLY A 19 18.47 22.88 -53.16
N GLY A 20 19.03 21.97 -53.96
CA GLY A 20 20.05 21.02 -53.49
C GLY A 20 21.46 21.62 -53.43
N GLY A 21 22.35 20.95 -52.70
CA GLY A 21 23.76 21.33 -52.61
C GLY A 21 24.60 20.30 -51.86
N ALA A 22 25.27 19.41 -52.59
CA ALA A 22 26.37 18.63 -52.04
C ALA A 22 27.64 19.51 -52.08
N GLY A 23 28.16 19.88 -50.91
CA GLY A 23 29.35 20.72 -50.79
C GLY A 23 29.81 20.84 -49.33
N GLY A 24 31.08 20.70 -49.01
CA GLY A 24 32.18 20.27 -49.88
C GLY A 24 33.40 19.82 -49.06
N THR A 25 34.19 18.92 -49.62
CA THR A 25 35.54 18.61 -49.15
C THR A 25 36.54 19.36 -50.02
N ASP A 26 37.64 19.81 -49.41
CA ASP A 26 38.84 20.30 -50.12
C ASP A 26 38.63 21.62 -50.94
N SER A 27 39.65 22.41 -51.31
CA SER A 27 41.00 22.56 -50.75
C SER A 27 41.64 23.92 -51.13
N GLY A 28 42.53 24.42 -50.26
CA GLY A 28 43.68 25.26 -50.66
C GLY A 28 43.54 26.79 -50.71
N GLY A 29 44.64 27.47 -50.32
CA GLY A 29 44.97 28.84 -50.75
C GLY A 29 44.59 29.99 -49.80
N GLY A 30 45.58 30.61 -49.14
CA GLY A 30 45.32 31.80 -48.30
C GLY A 30 46.48 32.26 -47.42
N SER A 31 47.65 32.58 -47.98
CA SER A 31 48.78 33.13 -47.20
C SER A 31 48.54 34.59 -46.80
N GLY A 32 48.69 34.92 -45.51
CA GLY A 32 48.63 36.31 -45.03
C GLY A 32 48.88 36.45 -43.54
N ALA A 33 49.94 37.16 -43.14
CA ALA A 33 50.38 37.29 -41.75
C ALA A 33 49.44 38.15 -40.88
N VAL A 34 49.35 37.82 -39.59
CA VAL A 34 49.76 38.65 -38.43
C VAL A 34 49.21 38.01 -37.14
N SER A 35 50.05 37.86 -36.12
CA SER A 35 49.63 37.44 -34.78
C SER A 35 49.58 38.63 -33.81
N PRO A 36 48.40 39.01 -33.29
CA PRO A 36 48.30 39.61 -31.97
C PRO A 36 48.34 38.48 -30.91
N ARG A 37 49.24 38.62 -29.92
CA ARG A 37 49.11 37.91 -28.63
C ARG A 37 48.18 38.71 -27.70
N VAL A 38 47.87 38.11 -26.56
CA VAL A 38 47.08 38.63 -25.42
C VAL A 38 45.58 38.31 -25.53
N GLY A 39 45.10 37.62 -24.50
CA GLY A 39 43.77 37.02 -24.41
C GLY A 39 43.74 35.96 -23.31
N LEU A 40 44.20 36.31 -22.10
CA LEU A 40 44.13 35.43 -20.92
C LEU A 40 42.67 35.36 -20.46
N GLY A 41 41.94 34.41 -21.03
CA GLY A 41 40.58 34.05 -20.63
C GLY A 41 40.58 32.65 -20.03
N ASP A 42 40.77 32.56 -18.71
CA ASP A 42 40.55 31.34 -17.94
C ASP A 42 39.04 31.07 -17.83
N ASP A 43 38.41 30.68 -18.95
CA ASP A 43 37.01 30.28 -18.99
C ASP A 43 36.94 28.75 -18.84
N PRO A 44 36.65 28.22 -17.62
CA PRO A 44 36.74 26.80 -17.38
C PRO A 44 35.63 26.05 -18.11
N LEU A 45 36.03 25.08 -18.93
CA LEU A 45 35.20 23.91 -19.25
C LEU A 45 34.95 23.12 -17.96
N THR A 46 34.07 23.65 -17.10
CA THR A 46 33.72 23.07 -15.81
C THR A 46 33.18 21.68 -16.04
N THR A 47 33.93 20.69 -15.56
CA THR A 47 33.68 19.27 -15.82
C THR A 47 32.21 18.94 -15.60
N GLY A 48 31.54 18.42 -16.64
CA GLY A 48 30.11 18.10 -16.65
C GLY A 48 29.71 16.94 -15.73
N LYS A 49 30.06 17.05 -14.45
CA LYS A 49 29.61 16.19 -13.35
C LYS A 49 28.12 16.46 -13.11
N ARG A 50 27.27 15.91 -13.98
CA ARG A 50 25.84 15.69 -13.67
C ARG A 50 25.79 14.94 -12.35
N SER A 51 25.48 15.65 -11.27
CA SER A 51 25.83 15.18 -9.94
C SER A 51 24.92 14.02 -9.51
N LYS A 52 25.42 13.18 -8.60
CA LYS A 52 24.65 12.05 -8.05
C LYS A 52 23.66 12.50 -6.95
N GLU A 53 23.77 13.75 -6.48
CA GLU A 53 22.94 14.31 -5.41
C GLU A 53 21.44 14.30 -5.72
N PRO A 54 20.92 14.77 -6.87
CA PRO A 54 19.48 14.72 -7.14
C PRO A 54 18.91 13.29 -7.12
N VAL A 55 19.71 12.29 -7.51
CA VAL A 55 19.32 10.86 -7.43
C VAL A 55 19.34 10.38 -5.99
N ALA A 56 20.36 10.74 -5.20
CA ALA A 56 20.46 10.39 -3.79
C ALA A 56 19.35 11.04 -2.94
N VAL A 57 19.02 12.32 -3.19
CA VAL A 57 17.93 13.06 -2.55
C VAL A 57 16.57 12.45 -2.90
N ALA A 58 16.33 12.14 -4.19
CA ALA A 58 15.12 11.44 -4.61
C ALA A 58 14.99 10.04 -3.99
N ALA A 59 16.10 9.31 -3.83
CA ALA A 59 16.11 8.02 -3.14
C ALA A 59 15.82 8.17 -1.63
N ALA A 60 16.41 9.17 -0.96
CA ALA A 60 16.15 9.46 0.44
C ALA A 60 14.67 9.78 0.71
N HIS A 61 14.07 10.68 -0.08
CA HIS A 61 12.63 10.98 0.04
C HIS A 61 11.73 9.75 -0.17
N ARG A 62 12.08 8.87 -1.13
CA ARG A 62 11.36 7.59 -1.34
C ARG A 62 11.53 6.63 -0.17
N ALA A 63 12.70 6.57 0.46
CA ALA A 63 12.92 5.76 1.65
C ALA A 63 12.09 6.29 2.84
N THR A 64 12.04 7.62 3.04
CA THR A 64 11.22 8.24 4.09
C THR A 64 9.72 8.02 3.88
N SER A 65 9.21 8.16 2.65
CA SER A 65 7.77 7.95 2.37
C SER A 65 7.38 6.47 2.44
N LEU A 66 8.27 5.55 2.05
CA LEU A 66 8.08 4.12 2.26
C LEU A 66 8.05 3.77 3.75
N ALA A 67 9.00 4.30 4.54
CA ALA A 67 9.04 4.07 5.99
C ALA A 67 7.76 4.56 6.70
N ALA A 68 7.29 5.77 6.36
CA ALA A 68 6.03 6.30 6.89
C ALA A 68 4.80 5.47 6.48
N THR A 69 4.78 4.98 5.23
CA THR A 69 3.71 4.08 4.74
C THR A 69 3.71 2.75 5.49
N LEU A 70 4.89 2.15 5.71
CA LEU A 70 5.04 0.88 6.43
C LEU A 70 4.66 1.02 7.91
N ASP A 71 5.10 2.09 8.58
CA ASP A 71 4.73 2.39 9.97
C ASP A 71 3.21 2.57 10.12
N SER A 72 2.57 3.34 9.22
CA SER A 72 1.11 3.50 9.18
C SER A 72 0.39 2.15 8.98
N ALA A 73 0.85 1.33 8.03
CA ALA A 73 0.27 0.01 7.76
C ALA A 73 0.41 -0.94 8.96
N LEU A 74 1.60 -1.00 9.58
CA LEU A 74 1.85 -1.83 10.76
C LEU A 74 1.01 -1.39 11.96
N ARG A 75 0.87 -0.08 12.21
CA ARG A 75 -0.04 0.45 13.25
C ARG A 75 -1.49 0.03 12.99
N SER A 76 -1.96 0.16 11.75
CA SER A 76 -3.33 -0.25 11.36
C SER A 76 -3.56 -1.75 11.59
N ILE A 77 -2.62 -2.60 11.16
CA ILE A 77 -2.64 -4.05 11.36
C ILE A 77 -2.68 -4.40 12.86
N VAL A 78 -1.83 -3.77 13.69
CA VAL A 78 -1.79 -3.99 15.14
C VAL A 78 -3.09 -3.54 15.82
N VAL A 79 -3.64 -2.39 15.43
CA VAL A 79 -4.93 -1.92 15.97
C VAL A 79 -6.04 -2.91 15.65
N ALA A 80 -6.18 -3.35 14.39
CA ALA A 80 -7.19 -4.31 13.96
C ALA A 80 -7.07 -5.65 14.72
N HIS A 81 -5.91 -6.31 14.68
CA HIS A 81 -5.69 -7.57 15.39
C HIS A 81 -5.91 -7.43 16.91
N SER A 82 -5.58 -6.28 17.51
CA SER A 82 -5.88 -6.04 18.92
C SER A 82 -7.38 -5.92 19.21
N ALA A 83 -8.19 -5.42 18.26
CA ALA A 83 -9.64 -5.37 18.40
C ALA A 83 -10.24 -6.79 18.31
N ASP A 84 -9.81 -7.57 17.31
CA ASP A 84 -10.25 -8.96 17.11
C ASP A 84 -9.90 -9.85 18.32
N LEU A 85 -8.68 -9.72 18.86
CA LEU A 85 -8.25 -10.45 20.06
C LEU A 85 -9.07 -10.06 21.30
N ARG A 86 -9.45 -8.78 21.46
CA ARG A 86 -10.35 -8.35 22.55
C ARG A 86 -11.77 -8.92 22.36
N ALA A 87 -12.29 -8.93 21.14
CA ALA A 87 -13.59 -9.51 20.83
C ALA A 87 -13.63 -11.02 21.10
N ALA A 88 -12.60 -11.76 20.66
CA ALA A 88 -12.44 -13.19 20.92
C ALA A 88 -12.31 -13.49 22.43
N ALA A 89 -11.54 -12.69 23.18
CA ALA A 89 -11.46 -12.83 24.64
C ALA A 89 -12.81 -12.61 25.33
N GLY A 90 -13.62 -11.64 24.86
CA GLY A 90 -14.99 -11.42 25.33
C GLY A 90 -15.92 -12.61 25.05
N GLN A 91 -15.82 -13.21 23.86
CA GLN A 91 -16.56 -14.43 23.51
C GLN A 91 -16.17 -15.62 24.41
N VAL A 92 -14.87 -15.84 24.63
CA VAL A 92 -14.35 -16.90 25.52
C VAL A 92 -14.83 -16.69 26.96
N ALA A 93 -14.85 -15.45 27.47
CA ALA A 93 -15.40 -15.13 28.78
C ALA A 93 -16.90 -15.45 28.88
N SER A 94 -17.69 -15.10 27.86
CA SER A 94 -19.12 -15.42 27.77
C SER A 94 -19.37 -16.94 27.76
N VAL A 95 -18.63 -17.69 26.94
CA VAL A 95 -18.69 -19.17 26.88
C VAL A 95 -18.33 -19.78 28.25
N ARG A 96 -17.32 -19.27 28.95
CA ARG A 96 -16.94 -19.75 30.29
C ARG A 96 -18.06 -19.55 31.32
N VAL A 97 -18.80 -18.44 31.25
CA VAL A 97 -19.97 -18.20 32.11
C VAL A 97 -21.11 -19.16 31.74
N ALA A 98 -21.40 -19.35 30.46
CA ALA A 98 -22.43 -20.27 29.97
C ALA A 98 -22.15 -21.73 30.40
N VAL A 99 -20.90 -22.20 30.26
CA VAL A 99 -20.46 -23.52 30.72
C VAL A 99 -20.62 -23.64 32.25
N SER A 100 -20.22 -22.63 33.02
CA SER A 100 -20.36 -22.62 34.48
C SER A 100 -21.84 -22.72 34.92
N SER A 101 -22.74 -22.05 34.19
CA SER A 101 -24.19 -22.17 34.38
C SER A 101 -24.69 -23.58 34.04
N LEU A 102 -24.24 -24.17 32.93
CA LEU A 102 -24.60 -25.53 32.52
C LEU A 102 -24.13 -26.59 33.54
N THR A 103 -22.89 -26.51 34.02
CA THR A 103 -22.37 -27.40 35.08
C THR A 103 -23.19 -27.28 36.36
N SER A 104 -23.63 -26.06 36.71
CA SER A 104 -24.48 -25.84 37.89
C SER A 104 -25.88 -26.45 37.72
N LYS A 105 -26.48 -26.32 36.53
CA LYS A 105 -27.75 -26.98 36.18
C LYS A 105 -27.63 -28.51 36.19
N ALA A 106 -26.53 -29.07 35.68
CA ALA A 106 -26.28 -30.51 35.69
C ALA A 106 -26.26 -31.07 37.12
N ARG A 107 -25.53 -30.45 38.05
CA ARG A 107 -25.51 -30.85 39.47
C ARG A 107 -26.89 -30.72 40.15
N ALA A 108 -27.66 -29.69 39.78
CA ALA A 108 -29.01 -29.50 40.33
C ALA A 108 -29.99 -30.58 39.84
N LEU A 109 -29.86 -31.03 38.59
CA LEU A 109 -30.61 -32.14 38.01
C LEU A 109 -30.21 -33.48 38.65
N ASP A 110 -28.92 -33.74 38.78
CA ASP A 110 -28.33 -34.95 39.37
C ASP A 110 -28.85 -35.19 40.80
N GLY A 111 -28.68 -34.19 41.69
CA GLY A 111 -29.28 -34.23 43.03
C GLY A 111 -30.81 -34.22 43.05
N GLY A 112 -31.47 -33.85 41.94
CA GLY A 112 -32.91 -34.00 41.73
C GLY A 112 -33.31 -35.46 41.47
N VAL A 113 -32.54 -36.15 40.62
CA VAL A 113 -32.69 -37.59 40.33
C VAL A 113 -32.45 -38.41 41.59
N ASP A 114 -31.41 -38.11 42.38
CA ASP A 114 -31.16 -38.80 43.65
C ASP A 114 -32.30 -38.62 44.67
N ARG A 115 -32.83 -37.40 44.80
CA ARG A 115 -34.00 -37.14 45.66
C ARG A 115 -35.24 -37.90 45.20
N LEU A 116 -35.52 -37.94 43.89
CA LEU A 116 -36.63 -38.71 43.32
C LEU A 116 -36.42 -40.21 43.55
N ARG A 117 -35.21 -40.72 43.36
CA ARG A 117 -34.84 -42.12 43.59
C ARG A 117 -35.03 -42.50 45.06
N ALA A 118 -34.59 -41.69 46.01
CA ALA A 118 -34.81 -41.91 47.44
C ALA A 118 -36.31 -41.87 47.79
N ALA A 119 -37.07 -40.91 47.26
CA ALA A 119 -38.50 -40.77 47.50
C ALA A 119 -39.32 -41.95 46.95
N LEU A 120 -38.88 -42.60 45.88
CA LEU A 120 -39.54 -43.78 45.30
C LEU A 120 -39.09 -45.10 45.95
N LEU A 121 -37.80 -45.26 46.26
CA LEU A 121 -37.28 -46.52 46.79
C LEU A 121 -37.48 -46.70 48.29
N ASN A 122 -37.45 -45.63 49.09
CA ASN A 122 -37.61 -45.75 50.55
C ASN A 122 -39.00 -46.30 50.95
N PRO A 123 -40.14 -45.83 50.40
CA PRO A 123 -41.45 -46.41 50.73
C PRO A 123 -41.57 -47.88 50.33
N LEU A 124 -40.98 -48.29 49.20
CA LEU A 124 -40.95 -49.70 48.78
C LEU A 124 -40.06 -50.55 49.70
N ALA A 125 -39.01 -49.98 50.27
CA ALA A 125 -38.17 -50.66 51.26
C ALA A 125 -38.87 -50.85 52.59
N GLU A 126 -39.71 -49.91 53.04
CA GLU A 126 -40.53 -50.08 54.26
C GLU A 126 -41.71 -51.05 54.04
N LEU A 127 -42.41 -50.95 52.91
CA LEU A 127 -43.49 -51.89 52.52
C LEU A 127 -43.03 -53.35 52.37
N ARG A 128 -41.71 -53.59 52.30
CA ARG A 128 -41.11 -54.94 52.28
C ARG A 128 -40.77 -55.48 53.67
N LYS A 129 -40.87 -54.65 54.73
CA LYS A 129 -40.59 -55.03 56.12
C LYS A 129 -41.85 -55.22 56.97
N SER A 130 -42.99 -54.68 56.51
CA SER A 130 -44.33 -54.83 57.09
C SER A 130 -45.01 -56.11 56.63
#